data_AF-A0A9Q0PD82-F1
#
_entry.id   AF-A0A9Q0PD82-F1
#
_cell.length_a   1.000
_cell.length_b   1.000
_cell.length_c   1.000
_cell.angle_alpha   90.00
_cell.angle_beta   90.00
_cell.angle_gamma   90.00
#
_symmetry.space_group_name_H-M   'P 1'
#
loop_
_entity.id
_entity.type
_entity.pdbx_description
1 polymer ?
#
loop_
_entity_poly.entity_id
_entity_poly.type
_entity_poly.pdbx_seq_one_letter_code
_entity_poly.pdbx_strand_id
1 'polypeptide(L)'
;MASLSSLCSSSPSLNPKQSICKTTLNPSRLKTSLAYPARTLLTTTRTLLTPTRSIARDIPADLSKTNDNLPNKPKQLGLEKDPNSLWNRYVDWLYQHKELGLYLDVSRIGFTDEFVSEMEPRFQKAFKDMEELEKGSIANPDEGRMVGHYWLRNSSLAPKPILKTQIDKALDAVCDFADQVVSGKIKTPDGELFTQILSVGIGGSALGPQFVAEALAPDNPPLKVGSLIIQILLELIIRLLSLDPSWLLLL
;
A
#
# COMPACT_ATOMS: atom_id res chain seq x y z
N MET A 1 -35.58 17.11 38.62
CA MET A 1 -34.50 17.65 39.47
C MET A 1 -33.54 16.49 39.74
N ALA A 2 -32.25 16.45 39.43
CA ALA A 2 -31.24 17.34 38.83
C ALA A 2 -30.43 16.46 37.83
N SER A 3 -30.12 16.87 36.60
CA SER A 3 -29.00 17.72 36.14
C SER A 3 -27.62 17.36 36.72
N LEU A 4 -26.78 16.70 35.90
CA LEU A 4 -25.34 16.94 35.80
C LEU A 4 -24.89 16.65 34.36
N SER A 5 -24.86 17.74 33.58
CA SER A 5 -24.12 17.90 32.33
C SER A 5 -22.61 18.01 32.59
N SER A 6 -21.82 17.55 31.61
CA SER A 6 -20.47 18.01 31.21
C SER A 6 -19.44 16.88 31.21
N LEU A 7 -19.00 16.49 30.02
CA LEU A 7 -17.59 16.47 29.59
C LEU A 7 -17.59 16.12 28.09
N CYS A 8 -18.00 17.10 27.27
CA CYS A 8 -17.63 17.14 25.86
C CYS A 8 -16.16 17.56 25.81
N SER A 9 -15.27 16.67 25.35
CA SER A 9 -13.90 17.05 25.02
C SER A 9 -13.90 17.58 23.59
N SER A 10 -13.78 18.89 23.46
CA SER A 10 -13.69 19.60 22.18
C SER A 10 -12.37 19.26 21.49
N SER A 11 -12.45 18.65 20.30
CA SER A 11 -11.32 18.51 19.38
C SER A 11 -10.84 19.90 18.94
N PRO A 12 -9.53 20.17 18.87
CA PRO A 12 -9.05 21.46 18.37
C PRO A 12 -9.34 21.58 16.86
N SER A 13 -9.96 22.69 16.49
CA SER A 13 -10.16 23.12 15.11
C SER A 13 -8.80 23.27 14.41
N LEU A 14 -8.58 22.50 13.35
CA LEU A 14 -7.45 22.69 12.44
C LEU A 14 -7.71 23.96 11.62
N ASN A 15 -6.96 25.02 11.89
CA ASN A 15 -6.92 26.20 11.04
C ASN A 15 -6.27 25.85 9.69
N PRO A 16 -6.84 26.23 8.53
CA PRO A 16 -6.25 25.97 7.24
C PRO A 16 -5.21 27.05 6.92
N LYS A 17 -3.92 26.77 7.18
CA LYS A 17 -2.80 27.54 6.61
C LYS A 17 -1.60 26.62 6.34
N GLN A 18 -1.50 26.14 5.10
CA GLN A 18 -0.37 26.26 4.17
C GLN A 18 -0.50 25.22 3.06
N SER A 19 -0.18 25.64 1.83
CA SER A 19 -0.14 24.82 0.62
C SER A 19 0.62 23.52 0.88
N ILE A 20 0.03 22.39 0.46
CA ILE A 20 0.57 21.03 0.60
C ILE A 20 1.83 20.82 -0.26
N CYS A 21 2.20 21.79 -1.10
CA CYS A 21 3.40 21.72 -1.93
C CYS A 21 4.61 22.23 -1.13
N LYS A 22 5.34 21.27 -0.55
CA LYS A 22 6.67 21.34 0.13
C LYS A 22 6.62 21.12 1.64
N THR A 23 6.21 19.92 2.06
CA THR A 23 6.82 19.33 3.26
C THR A 23 8.07 18.56 2.82
N THR A 24 9.24 19.17 2.99
CA THR A 24 10.52 18.46 2.87
C THR A 24 10.60 17.46 4.02
N LEU A 25 10.20 16.21 3.78
CA LEU A 25 10.48 15.11 4.70
C LEU A 25 12.00 14.99 4.80
N ASN A 26 12.53 15.32 5.98
CA ASN A 26 13.95 15.28 6.29
C ASN A 26 14.40 13.80 6.28
N PRO A 27 15.23 13.34 5.32
CA PRO A 27 15.51 11.91 5.15
C PRO A 27 16.44 11.34 6.23
N SER A 28 16.96 12.17 7.14
CA SER A 28 17.97 11.80 8.12
C SER A 28 17.45 11.04 9.35
N ARG A 29 16.14 10.77 9.46
CA ARG A 29 15.56 10.02 10.60
C ARG A 29 14.84 8.71 10.28
N LEU A 30 14.74 8.30 9.02
CA LEU A 30 14.26 6.96 8.66
C LEU A 30 15.44 5.98 8.61
N LYS A 31 16.00 5.67 9.78
CA LYS A 31 16.75 4.42 9.96
C LYS A 31 15.77 3.36 10.42
N THR A 32 15.06 2.73 9.48
CA THR A 32 14.36 1.47 9.73
C THR A 32 15.41 0.36 9.82
N SER A 33 16.10 0.28 10.96
CA SER A 33 16.72 -0.98 11.35
C SER A 33 15.59 -1.87 11.83
N LEU A 34 15.05 -2.68 10.91
CA LEU A 34 14.21 -3.82 11.26
C LEU A 34 15.12 -4.88 11.90
N ALA A 35 15.48 -4.65 13.17
CA ALA A 35 16.08 -5.68 14.00
C ALA A 35 14.96 -6.56 14.54
N TYR A 36 14.90 -7.80 14.07
CA TYR A 36 14.13 -8.85 14.74
C TYR A 36 14.74 -9.12 16.13
N PRO A 37 13.93 -9.39 17.17
CA PRO A 37 14.46 -9.85 18.44
C PRO A 37 15.17 -11.19 18.23
N ALA A 38 16.47 -11.24 18.56
CA ALA A 38 17.27 -12.45 18.46
C ALA A 38 16.74 -13.53 19.42
N ARG A 39 16.19 -14.60 18.85
CA ARG A 39 15.78 -15.81 19.58
C ARG A 39 17.03 -16.59 19.98
N THR A 40 17.23 -16.80 21.28
CA THR A 40 18.33 -17.61 21.82
C THR A 40 18.09 -19.09 21.46
N LEU A 41 18.94 -19.66 20.60
CA LEU A 41 18.90 -21.08 20.21
C LEU A 41 20.02 -21.86 20.93
N LEU A 42 19.67 -22.99 21.54
CA LEU A 42 20.61 -24.02 21.98
C LEU A 42 20.79 -25.05 20.86
N THR A 43 22.02 -25.10 20.34
CA THR A 43 22.49 -25.84 19.17
C THR A 43 22.79 -27.31 19.50
N THR A 44 22.60 -28.23 18.53
CA THR A 44 23.54 -29.35 18.30
C THR A 44 23.56 -29.73 16.81
N THR A 45 24.78 -29.91 16.33
CA THR A 45 25.31 -29.87 14.97
C THR A 45 25.23 -31.23 14.24
N ARG A 46 25.20 -31.24 12.90
CA ARG A 46 26.18 -31.94 12.01
C ARG A 46 25.81 -31.92 10.51
N THR A 47 26.52 -31.07 9.76
CA THR A 47 27.21 -31.24 8.45
C THR A 47 27.03 -32.57 7.66
N LEU A 48 27.00 -32.67 6.31
CA LEU A 48 27.59 -31.89 5.19
C LEU A 48 27.17 -32.51 3.81
N LEU A 49 27.19 -31.68 2.75
CA LEU A 49 27.47 -31.94 1.31
C LEU A 49 26.36 -32.16 0.24
N THR A 50 26.54 -31.34 -0.81
CA THR A 50 25.88 -31.11 -2.13
C THR A 50 26.31 -32.13 -3.22
N PRO A 51 25.98 -32.04 -4.54
CA PRO A 51 25.13 -31.10 -5.30
C PRO A 51 24.16 -31.72 -6.37
N THR A 52 23.32 -30.86 -6.97
CA THR A 52 23.04 -30.75 -8.44
C THR A 52 21.61 -30.97 -8.96
N ARG A 53 21.07 -29.89 -9.57
CA ARG A 53 20.08 -29.75 -10.66
C ARG A 53 18.57 -29.98 -10.42
N SER A 54 17.89 -28.83 -10.28
CA SER A 54 16.73 -28.35 -11.07
C SER A 54 15.71 -29.37 -11.60
N ILE A 55 14.43 -29.17 -11.27
CA ILE A 55 13.42 -28.51 -12.12
C ILE A 55 12.11 -28.47 -11.31
N ALA A 56 11.51 -27.29 -11.23
CA ALA A 56 10.18 -27.11 -10.66
C ALA A 56 9.13 -27.78 -11.55
N ARG A 57 8.15 -28.46 -10.92
CA ARG A 57 6.73 -28.46 -11.31
C ARG A 57 5.89 -29.10 -10.21
N ASP A 58 4.87 -28.35 -9.83
CA ASP A 58 3.56 -28.71 -9.27
C ASP A 58 3.47 -29.98 -8.43
N ILE A 59 3.11 -29.83 -7.14
CA ILE A 59 2.78 -30.95 -6.26
C ILE A 59 1.25 -31.12 -6.27
N PRO A 60 0.71 -32.22 -6.84
CA PRO A 60 -0.65 -32.68 -6.58
C PRO A 60 -0.74 -33.24 -5.16
N ALA A 61 -1.89 -33.04 -4.53
CA ALA A 61 -2.21 -33.58 -3.22
C ALA A 61 -2.40 -35.11 -3.26
N ASP A 62 -1.31 -35.86 -3.32
CA ASP A 62 -1.28 -37.25 -2.87
C ASP A 62 0.17 -37.66 -2.61
N LEU A 63 0.47 -38.12 -1.39
CA LEU A 63 1.60 -38.97 -0.97
C LEU A 63 1.70 -38.95 0.57
N SER A 64 0.73 -39.56 1.25
CA SER A 64 0.84 -39.89 2.66
C SER A 64 0.98 -41.40 2.86
N LYS A 65 2.15 -41.97 2.53
CA LYS A 65 2.56 -43.30 3.02
C LYS A 65 4.08 -43.41 3.15
N THR A 66 4.60 -43.15 4.35
CA THR A 66 5.75 -43.87 4.91
C THR A 66 5.54 -44.04 6.40
N ASN A 67 5.74 -45.27 6.87
CA ASN A 67 5.66 -45.68 8.27
C ASN A 67 6.87 -45.15 9.03
N ASP A 68 6.65 -44.33 10.05
CA ASP A 68 7.57 -44.20 11.19
C ASP A 68 6.75 -44.09 12.48
N ASN A 69 7.01 -45.03 13.40
CA ASN A 69 6.39 -45.09 14.71
C ASN A 69 6.97 -43.99 15.62
N LEU A 70 6.21 -42.93 15.82
CA LEU A 70 6.39 -41.93 16.89
C LEU A 70 4.99 -41.52 17.38
N PRO A 71 4.74 -41.30 18.69
CA PRO A 71 3.37 -41.17 19.19
C PRO A 71 2.63 -40.02 18.51
N ASN A 72 1.52 -40.39 17.85
CA ASN A 72 0.57 -39.50 17.21
C ASN A 72 0.03 -38.46 18.23
N LYS A 73 0.65 -37.29 18.30
CA LYS A 73 -0.12 -36.08 18.61
C LYS A 73 -0.83 -35.67 17.33
N PRO A 74 -2.16 -35.51 17.32
CA PRO A 74 -2.84 -35.00 16.14
C PRO A 74 -2.21 -33.64 15.82
N LYS A 75 -1.72 -33.45 14.58
CA LYS A 75 -1.51 -32.10 14.04
C LYS A 75 -2.85 -31.40 14.21
N GLN A 76 -2.98 -30.53 15.21
CA GLN A 76 -4.16 -29.69 15.36
C GLN A 76 -4.15 -28.72 14.20
N LEU A 77 -4.68 -29.18 13.07
CA LEU A 77 -4.97 -28.39 11.88
C LEU A 77 -6.28 -27.61 12.09
N GLY A 78 -6.47 -27.09 13.30
CA GLY A 78 -7.62 -26.29 13.70
C GLY A 78 -7.12 -24.90 14.04
N LEU A 79 -7.84 -23.88 13.59
CA LEU A 79 -7.66 -22.51 14.09
C LEU A 79 -7.70 -22.54 15.62
N GLU A 80 -6.71 -21.94 16.28
CA GLU A 80 -6.70 -21.77 17.74
C GLU A 80 -7.98 -21.04 18.17
N LYS A 81 -8.67 -21.58 19.18
CA LYS A 81 -9.97 -21.06 19.66
C LYS A 81 -9.93 -20.67 21.13
N ASP A 82 -8.91 -21.10 21.88
CA ASP A 82 -8.81 -20.76 23.28
C ASP A 82 -8.61 -19.23 23.43
N PRO A 83 -9.48 -18.53 24.17
CA PRO A 83 -9.39 -17.08 24.32
C PRO A 83 -8.08 -16.61 24.96
N ASN A 84 -7.51 -17.37 25.90
CA ASN A 84 -6.26 -16.98 26.57
C ASN A 84 -5.07 -17.16 25.62
N SER A 85 -5.03 -18.26 24.87
CA SER A 85 -4.02 -18.47 23.82
C SER A 85 -4.09 -17.38 22.74
N LEU A 86 -5.29 -17.02 22.28
CA LEU A 86 -5.48 -15.95 21.31
C LEU A 86 -5.08 -14.58 21.86
N TRP A 87 -5.35 -14.30 23.13
CA TRP A 87 -4.90 -13.07 23.80
C TRP A 87 -3.38 -12.98 23.86
N ASN A 88 -2.70 -14.05 24.28
CA ASN A 88 -1.24 -14.08 24.31
C ASN A 88 -0.66 -13.88 22.91
N ARG A 89 -1.23 -14.57 21.91
CA ARG A 89 -0.84 -14.40 20.51
C ARG A 89 -1.07 -12.98 19.99
N TYR A 90 -2.15 -12.32 20.41
CA TYR A 90 -2.38 -10.90 20.12
C TYR A 90 -1.27 -10.03 20.71
N VAL A 91 -0.93 -10.21 21.98
CA VAL A 91 0.13 -9.45 22.65
C VAL A 91 1.49 -9.67 21.97
N ASP A 92 1.79 -10.89 21.58
CA ASP A 92 3.08 -11.25 20.95
C ASP A 92 3.20 -10.74 19.50
N TRP A 93 2.10 -10.72 18.75
CA TRP A 93 2.12 -10.51 17.29
C TRP A 93 1.48 -9.19 16.82
N LEU A 94 0.87 -8.40 17.70
CA LEU A 94 0.35 -7.10 17.33
C LEU A 94 1.49 -6.19 16.86
N TYR A 95 1.48 -5.87 15.58
CA TYR A 95 2.35 -4.84 15.04
C TYR A 95 1.65 -3.49 15.09
N GLN A 96 2.36 -2.48 15.62
CA GLN A 96 1.88 -1.10 15.70
C GLN A 96 2.90 -0.15 15.06
N HIS A 97 2.48 0.58 14.02
CA HIS A 97 3.22 1.71 13.49
C HIS A 97 2.63 3.03 14.01
N LYS A 98 3.14 3.48 15.17
CA LYS A 98 2.59 4.61 15.94
C LYS A 98 2.41 5.89 15.12
N GLU A 99 3.39 6.24 14.31
CA GLU A 99 3.36 7.49 13.51
C GLU A 99 2.27 7.49 12.44
N LEU A 100 1.90 6.30 11.93
CA LEU A 100 0.87 6.15 10.91
C LEU A 100 -0.50 5.80 11.52
N GLY A 101 -0.55 5.54 12.83
CA GLY A 101 -1.75 4.99 13.49
C GLY A 101 -2.17 3.61 12.96
N LEU A 102 -1.26 2.87 12.30
CA LEU A 102 -1.55 1.58 11.69
C LEU A 102 -1.33 0.44 12.69
N TYR A 103 -2.29 -0.47 12.76
CA TYR A 103 -2.21 -1.71 13.54
C TYR A 103 -2.42 -2.89 12.61
N LEU A 104 -1.59 -3.92 12.77
CA LEU A 104 -1.75 -5.21 12.11
C LEU A 104 -1.82 -6.30 13.17
N ASP A 105 -3.02 -6.86 13.34
CA ASP A 105 -3.29 -7.99 14.21
C ASP A 105 -3.37 -9.28 13.38
N VAL A 106 -2.40 -10.18 13.59
CA VAL A 106 -2.35 -11.49 12.94
C VAL A 106 -2.72 -12.65 13.89
N SER A 107 -3.18 -12.34 15.10
CA SER A 107 -3.46 -13.35 16.14
C SER A 107 -4.47 -14.41 15.71
N ARG A 108 -5.39 -14.04 14.82
CA ARG A 108 -6.45 -14.92 14.31
C ARG A 108 -6.11 -15.60 12.98
N ILE A 109 -4.90 -15.40 12.46
CA ILE A 109 -4.43 -16.11 11.27
C ILE A 109 -3.92 -17.48 11.69
N GLY A 110 -4.41 -18.55 11.03
CA GLY A 110 -4.13 -19.94 11.37
C GLY A 110 -2.76 -20.45 10.90
N PHE A 111 -1.68 -19.88 11.45
CA PHE A 111 -0.33 -20.40 11.27
C PHE A 111 0.28 -20.82 12.60
N THR A 112 1.08 -21.89 12.58
CA THR A 112 1.83 -22.37 13.75
C THR A 112 3.23 -21.76 13.80
N ASP A 113 3.88 -21.82 14.96
CA ASP A 113 5.25 -21.33 15.12
C ASP A 113 6.25 -22.14 14.28
N GLU A 114 5.98 -23.43 14.09
CA GLU A 114 6.76 -24.30 13.19
C GLU A 114 6.65 -23.80 11.75
N PHE A 115 5.44 -23.48 11.28
CA PHE A 115 5.23 -22.94 9.94
C PHE A 115 5.98 -21.62 9.74
N VAL A 116 5.96 -20.71 10.72
CA VAL A 116 6.75 -19.47 10.63
C VAL A 116 8.24 -19.78 10.52
N SER A 117 8.74 -20.71 11.33
CA SER A 117 10.13 -21.12 11.33
C SER A 117 10.55 -21.73 9.99
N GLU A 118 9.68 -22.53 9.37
CA GLU A 118 9.87 -23.09 8.03
C GLU A 118 9.86 -22.00 6.94
N MET A 119 9.07 -20.94 7.12
CA MET A 119 8.96 -19.82 6.18
C MET A 119 10.10 -18.79 6.30
N GLU A 120 10.84 -18.78 7.41
CA GLU A 120 11.90 -17.80 7.68
C GLU A 120 12.90 -17.63 6.52
N PRO A 121 13.48 -18.69 5.91
CA PRO A 121 14.39 -18.52 4.79
C PRO A 121 13.73 -17.87 3.55
N ARG A 122 12.42 -18.10 3.36
CA ARG A 122 11.67 -17.50 2.25
C ARG A 122 11.38 -16.03 2.50
N PHE A 123 11.13 -15.64 3.75
CA PHE A 123 11.02 -14.22 4.11
C PHE A 123 12.33 -13.49 3.90
N GLN A 124 13.46 -14.05 4.35
CA GLN A 124 14.78 -13.47 4.11
C GLN A 124 15.06 -13.29 2.61
N LYS A 125 14.71 -14.29 1.79
CA LYS A 125 14.79 -14.16 0.33
C LYS A 125 13.88 -13.05 -0.19
N ALA A 126 12.63 -12.97 0.25
CA ALA A 126 11.69 -11.94 -0.20
C ALA A 126 12.18 -10.53 0.14
N PHE A 127 12.75 -10.31 1.34
CA PHE A 127 13.35 -9.02 1.71
C PHE A 127 14.51 -8.65 0.80
N LYS A 128 15.40 -9.61 0.52
CA LYS A 128 16.51 -9.39 -0.42
C LYS A 128 16.01 -9.08 -1.84
N ASP A 129 15.03 -9.84 -2.33
CA ASP A 129 14.43 -9.62 -3.65
C ASP A 129 13.78 -8.21 -3.72
N MET A 130 13.09 -7.77 -2.65
CA MET A 130 12.53 -6.42 -2.56
C MET A 130 13.60 -5.32 -2.62
N GLU A 131 14.71 -5.47 -1.90
CA GLU A 131 15.83 -4.51 -1.99
C GLU A 131 16.43 -4.44 -3.40
N GLU A 132 16.57 -5.57 -4.08
CA GLU A 132 17.06 -5.62 -5.46
C GLU A 132 16.09 -4.94 -6.43
N LEU A 133 14.78 -5.17 -6.25
CA LEU A 133 13.71 -4.54 -7.03
C LEU A 133 13.70 -3.01 -6.82
N GLU A 134 13.81 -2.54 -5.58
CA GLU A 134 13.85 -1.11 -5.25
C GLU A 134 15.07 -0.41 -5.85
N LYS A 135 16.22 -1.11 -5.93
CA LYS A 135 17.44 -0.66 -6.61
C LYS A 135 17.35 -0.74 -8.14
N GLY A 136 16.22 -1.21 -8.68
CA GLY A 136 15.94 -1.18 -10.11
C GLY A 136 16.39 -2.41 -10.88
N SER A 137 16.40 -3.59 -10.24
CA SER A 137 16.52 -4.85 -10.99
C SER A 137 15.37 -5.01 -11.99
N ILE A 138 15.60 -5.81 -13.03
CA ILE A 138 14.54 -6.15 -13.99
C ILE A 138 13.55 -7.08 -13.30
N ALA A 139 12.38 -6.53 -13.02
CA ALA A 139 11.29 -7.23 -12.35
C ALA A 139 10.40 -7.98 -13.36
N ASN A 140 10.19 -7.39 -14.54
CA ASN A 140 9.44 -7.99 -15.63
C ASN A 140 10.42 -8.44 -16.72
N PRO A 141 10.87 -9.71 -16.71
CA PRO A 141 11.82 -10.21 -17.68
C PRO A 141 11.24 -10.28 -19.09
N ASP A 142 9.93 -10.53 -19.24
CA ASP A 142 9.27 -10.64 -20.54
C ASP A 142 9.25 -9.30 -21.29
N GLU A 143 9.07 -8.19 -20.54
CA GLU A 143 9.11 -6.84 -21.11
C GLU A 143 10.48 -6.16 -20.98
N GLY A 144 11.43 -6.77 -20.27
CA GLY A 144 12.73 -6.17 -19.94
C GLY A 144 12.61 -4.89 -19.11
N ARG A 145 11.61 -4.80 -18.22
CA ARG A 145 11.27 -3.57 -17.48
C ARG A 145 11.56 -3.65 -15.99
N MET A 146 11.98 -2.50 -15.47
CA MET A 146 12.07 -2.22 -14.04
C MET A 146 10.68 -1.86 -13.49
N VAL A 147 10.45 -2.03 -12.18
CA VAL A 147 9.21 -1.62 -11.51
C VAL A 147 9.52 -0.54 -10.48
N GLY A 148 9.00 0.68 -10.71
CA GLY A 148 9.46 1.89 -10.03
C GLY A 148 8.41 2.70 -9.28
N HIS A 149 7.24 2.13 -8.98
CA HIS A 149 6.14 2.90 -8.36
C HIS A 149 6.50 3.47 -6.97
N TYR A 150 7.45 2.85 -6.25
CA TYR A 150 8.00 3.38 -5.00
C TYR A 150 8.80 4.67 -5.21
N TRP A 151 9.51 4.80 -6.34
CA TRP A 151 10.26 6.02 -6.68
C TRP A 151 9.33 7.21 -6.93
N LEU A 152 8.10 6.95 -7.39
CA LEU A 152 7.09 8.01 -7.55
C LEU A 152 6.63 8.60 -6.20
N ARG A 153 6.77 7.84 -5.10
CA ARG A 153 6.49 8.30 -3.74
C ARG A 153 7.71 8.87 -3.04
N ASN A 154 8.91 8.42 -3.41
CA ASN A 154 10.17 8.97 -2.96
C ASN A 154 11.23 8.91 -4.08
N SER A 155 11.39 10.02 -4.78
CA SER A 155 12.26 10.11 -5.97
C SER A 155 13.74 9.93 -5.64
N SER A 156 14.16 10.07 -4.38
CA SER A 156 15.55 9.83 -3.96
C SER A 156 15.97 8.37 -4.09
N LEU A 157 15.01 7.44 -4.13
CA LEU A 157 15.25 6.01 -4.31
C LEU A 157 15.43 5.63 -5.78
N ALA A 158 15.18 6.55 -6.72
CA ALA A 158 15.30 6.26 -8.13
C ALA A 158 16.76 5.87 -8.49
N PRO A 159 16.98 4.76 -9.21
CA PRO A 159 18.32 4.22 -9.44
C PRO A 159 19.16 5.05 -10.43
N LYS A 160 18.52 5.98 -11.15
CA LYS A 160 19.18 6.88 -12.10
C LYS A 160 18.80 8.33 -11.79
N PRO A 161 19.77 9.28 -11.76
CA PRO A 161 19.48 10.70 -11.53
C PRO A 161 18.47 11.32 -12.51
N ILE A 162 18.47 10.84 -13.76
CA ILE A 162 17.50 11.29 -14.76
C ILE A 162 16.06 10.93 -14.40
N LEU A 163 15.83 9.73 -13.83
CA LEU A 163 14.51 9.29 -13.40
C LEU A 163 14.02 10.14 -12.23
N LYS A 164 14.89 10.38 -11.24
CA LYS A 164 14.58 11.31 -10.14
C LYS A 164 14.11 12.67 -10.68
N THR A 165 14.90 13.24 -11.61
CA THR A 165 14.61 14.55 -12.19
C THR A 165 13.29 14.56 -12.97
N GLN A 166 12.99 13.50 -13.71
CA GLN A 166 11.72 13.37 -14.43
C GLN A 166 10.52 13.25 -13.49
N ILE A 167 10.65 12.47 -12.41
CA ILE A 167 9.62 12.32 -11.37
C ILE A 167 9.35 13.67 -10.70
N ASP A 168 10.40 14.35 -10.24
CA ASP A 168 10.27 15.65 -9.56
C ASP A 168 9.61 16.69 -10.49
N LYS A 169 10.07 16.79 -11.75
CA LYS A 169 9.49 17.72 -12.73
C LYS A 169 8.02 17.43 -13.03
N ALA A 170 7.66 16.16 -13.17
CA ALA A 170 6.27 15.77 -13.43
C ALA A 170 5.38 16.09 -12.22
N LEU A 171 5.86 15.83 -11.01
CA LEU A 171 5.14 16.15 -9.78
C LEU A 171 4.94 17.66 -9.64
N ASP A 172 6.00 18.46 -9.83
CA ASP A 172 5.93 19.92 -9.81
C ASP A 172 4.91 20.44 -10.84
N ALA A 173 4.94 19.93 -12.08
CA ALA A 173 4.00 20.34 -13.12
C ALA A 173 2.54 20.01 -12.79
N VAL A 174 2.26 18.83 -12.21
CA VAL A 174 0.91 18.43 -11.81
C VAL A 174 0.42 19.29 -10.65
N CYS A 175 1.26 19.54 -9.65
CA CYS A 175 0.96 20.42 -8.53
C CYS A 175 0.68 21.85 -8.99
N ASP A 176 1.55 22.41 -9.82
CA ASP A 176 1.40 23.77 -10.36
C ASP A 176 0.13 23.89 -11.20
N PHE A 177 -0.22 22.87 -11.99
CA PHE A 177 -1.46 22.86 -12.75
C PHE A 177 -2.69 22.83 -11.83
N ALA A 178 -2.70 21.93 -10.84
CA ALA A 178 -3.79 21.81 -9.87
C ALA A 178 -4.00 23.13 -9.10
N ASP A 179 -2.92 23.75 -8.63
CA ASP A 179 -2.96 25.04 -7.93
C ASP A 179 -3.51 26.15 -8.83
N GLN A 180 -3.16 26.17 -10.11
CA GLN A 180 -3.67 27.16 -11.06
C GLN A 180 -5.16 26.98 -11.38
N VAL A 181 -5.65 25.74 -11.43
CA VAL A 181 -7.08 25.45 -11.61
C VAL A 181 -7.86 25.85 -10.35
N VAL A 182 -7.42 25.41 -9.17
CA VAL A 182 -8.11 25.66 -7.89
C VAL A 182 -8.09 27.15 -7.51
N SER A 183 -7.00 27.87 -7.82
CA SER A 183 -6.91 29.33 -7.59
C SER A 183 -7.69 30.16 -8.61
N GLY A 184 -8.20 29.56 -9.68
CA GLY A 184 -8.90 30.28 -10.75
C GLY A 184 -7.99 31.09 -11.67
N LYS A 185 -6.68 30.78 -11.71
CA LYS A 185 -5.78 31.35 -12.73
C LYS A 185 -6.04 30.71 -14.09
N ILE A 186 -6.28 29.39 -14.10
CA ILE A 186 -6.83 28.68 -15.24
C ILE A 186 -8.35 28.66 -15.07
N LYS A 187 -9.05 29.14 -16.09
CA LYS A 187 -10.50 29.35 -16.06
C LYS A 187 -11.16 28.67 -17.26
N THR A 188 -12.48 28.55 -17.19
CA THR A 188 -13.30 28.15 -18.33
C THR A 188 -13.20 29.19 -19.47
N PRO A 189 -13.61 28.86 -20.70
CA PRO A 189 -13.65 29.82 -21.81
C PRO A 189 -14.43 31.11 -21.49
N ASP A 190 -15.44 31.01 -20.62
CA ASP A 190 -16.27 32.13 -20.18
C ASP A 190 -15.65 32.94 -19.02
N GLY A 191 -14.45 32.56 -18.56
CA GLY A 191 -13.73 33.28 -17.52
C GLY A 191 -14.16 32.94 -16.09
N GLU A 192 -14.81 31.79 -15.92
CA GLU A 192 -15.34 31.30 -14.65
C GLU A 192 -14.48 30.16 -14.07
N LEU A 193 -14.75 29.78 -12.81
CA LEU A 193 -14.02 28.69 -12.14
C LEU A 193 -14.54 27.33 -12.59
N PHE A 194 -13.64 26.36 -12.73
CA PHE A 194 -14.06 24.95 -12.85
C PHE A 194 -14.74 24.51 -11.55
N THR A 195 -15.77 23.68 -11.68
CA THR A 195 -16.48 23.08 -10.53
C THR A 195 -16.44 21.55 -10.56
N GLN A 196 -16.11 20.97 -11.72
CA GLN A 196 -16.12 19.54 -11.96
C GLN A 196 -14.88 19.10 -12.73
N ILE A 197 -14.35 17.94 -12.37
CA ILE A 197 -13.31 17.21 -13.10
C ILE A 197 -13.92 15.94 -13.65
N LEU A 198 -13.74 15.68 -14.95
CA LEU A 198 -14.02 14.40 -15.58
C LEU A 198 -12.70 13.69 -15.89
N SER A 199 -12.38 12.67 -15.11
CA SER A 199 -11.23 11.80 -15.40
C SER A 199 -11.66 10.68 -16.34
N VAL A 200 -10.98 10.58 -17.48
CA VAL A 200 -11.28 9.59 -18.52
C VAL A 200 -10.19 8.55 -18.59
N GLY A 201 -10.53 7.30 -18.29
CA GLY A 201 -9.55 6.21 -18.33
C GLY A 201 -10.15 4.83 -18.27
N ILE A 202 -9.28 3.83 -18.41
CA ILE A 202 -9.62 2.41 -18.24
C ILE A 202 -8.66 1.76 -17.24
N GLY A 203 -9.14 0.75 -16.50
CA GLY A 203 -8.35 0.01 -15.53
C GLY A 203 -7.67 0.93 -14.50
N GLY A 204 -6.35 0.79 -14.35
CA GLY A 204 -5.57 1.54 -13.36
C GLY A 204 -5.64 3.07 -13.53
N SER A 205 -5.86 3.57 -14.74
CA SER A 205 -5.95 5.01 -15.02
C SER A 205 -7.25 5.64 -14.54
N ALA A 206 -8.30 4.85 -14.27
CA ALA A 206 -9.57 5.34 -13.74
C ALA A 206 -9.80 4.91 -12.28
N LEU A 207 -9.55 3.63 -11.96
CA LEU A 207 -9.84 3.08 -10.64
C LEU A 207 -8.98 3.68 -9.53
N GLY A 208 -7.70 3.94 -9.80
CA GLY A 208 -6.79 4.55 -8.82
C GLY A 208 -7.24 5.95 -8.38
N PRO A 209 -7.39 6.90 -9.33
CA PRO A 209 -7.89 8.24 -9.02
C PRO A 209 -9.28 8.23 -8.37
N GLN A 210 -10.19 7.37 -8.85
CA GLN A 210 -11.53 7.25 -8.28
C GLN A 210 -11.48 6.82 -6.81
N PHE A 211 -10.75 5.75 -6.50
CA PHE A 211 -10.63 5.23 -5.14
C PHE A 211 -10.04 6.26 -4.18
N VAL A 212 -8.98 6.96 -4.60
CA VAL A 212 -8.33 8.00 -3.77
C VAL A 212 -9.26 9.19 -3.55
N ALA A 213 -9.98 9.63 -4.59
CA ALA A 213 -10.95 10.72 -4.47
C ALA A 213 -12.08 10.35 -3.50
N GLU A 214 -12.64 9.16 -3.58
CA GLU A 214 -13.72 8.71 -2.70
C GLU A 214 -13.26 8.52 -1.25
N ALA A 215 -12.03 8.03 -1.04
CA ALA A 215 -11.51 7.79 0.30
C ALA A 215 -11.04 9.06 1.02
N LEU A 216 -10.56 10.07 0.29
CA LEU A 216 -9.87 11.24 0.87
C LEU A 216 -10.54 12.59 0.60
N ALA A 217 -11.57 12.67 -0.26
CA ALA A 217 -12.23 13.95 -0.50
C ALA A 217 -12.92 14.47 0.77
N PRO A 218 -12.82 15.78 1.07
CA PRO A 218 -13.61 16.39 2.12
C PRO A 218 -15.10 16.42 1.72
N ASP A 219 -16.00 16.58 2.69
CA ASP A 219 -17.46 16.60 2.46
C ASP A 219 -17.91 17.61 1.39
N ASN A 220 -17.20 18.74 1.29
CA ASN A 220 -17.46 19.77 0.28
C ASN A 220 -16.15 20.15 -0.45
N PRO A 221 -15.72 19.36 -1.45
CA PRO A 221 -14.49 19.63 -2.16
C PRO A 221 -14.65 20.84 -3.08
N PRO A 222 -13.60 21.63 -3.31
CA PRO A 222 -13.65 22.78 -4.22
C PRO A 222 -13.94 22.37 -5.68
N LEU A 223 -13.57 21.13 -6.04
CA LEU A 223 -13.87 20.52 -7.33
C LEU A 223 -14.50 19.15 -7.10
N LYS A 224 -15.66 18.89 -7.70
CA LYS A 224 -16.29 17.57 -7.67
C LYS A 224 -15.61 16.67 -8.71
N VAL A 225 -15.12 15.52 -8.27
CA VAL A 225 -14.46 14.56 -9.17
C VAL A 225 -15.49 13.54 -9.65
N GLY A 226 -15.73 13.52 -10.96
CA GLY A 226 -16.42 12.45 -11.65
C GLY A 226 -15.41 11.59 -12.41
N SER A 227 -15.47 10.27 -12.21
CA SER A 227 -14.72 9.33 -13.04
C SER A 227 -15.64 8.71 -14.08
N LEU A 228 -15.14 8.60 -15.30
CA LEU A 228 -15.76 7.82 -16.37
C LEU A 228 -14.82 6.67 -16.76
N ILE A 229 -15.26 5.46 -16.46
CA ILE A 229 -14.60 4.24 -16.88
C ILE A 229 -15.12 3.92 -18.27
N ILE A 230 -14.31 4.14 -19.31
CA ILE A 230 -14.74 3.82 -20.68
C ILE A 230 -14.65 2.30 -20.88
N GLN A 231 -15.69 1.57 -20.45
CA GLN A 231 -15.87 0.20 -20.93
C GLN A 231 -16.69 0.18 -22.23
N ILE A 232 -17.57 1.17 -22.45
CA ILE A 232 -18.52 1.22 -23.58
C ILE A 232 -18.80 2.68 -23.96
N LEU A 233 -18.77 3.00 -25.26
CA LEU A 233 -19.02 4.34 -25.85
C LEU A 233 -20.34 4.99 -25.37
N LEU A 234 -21.32 4.18 -24.97
CA LEU A 234 -22.63 4.62 -24.49
C LEU A 234 -22.57 5.30 -23.12
N GLU A 235 -21.70 4.85 -22.20
CA GLU A 235 -21.54 5.50 -20.90
C GLU A 235 -20.93 6.90 -21.03
N LEU A 236 -20.00 7.08 -21.97
CA LEU A 236 -19.44 8.40 -22.30
C LEU A 236 -20.54 9.36 -22.77
N ILE A 237 -21.41 8.91 -23.68
CA ILE A 237 -22.52 9.73 -24.18
C ILE A 237 -23.49 10.08 -23.05
N ILE A 238 -23.92 9.10 -22.25
CA ILE A 238 -24.85 9.35 -21.13
C ILE A 238 -24.24 10.32 -20.11
N ARG A 239 -22.97 10.13 -19.74
CA ARG A 239 -22.29 11.00 -18.76
C ARG A 239 -22.07 12.41 -19.30
N LEU A 240 -21.64 12.54 -20.56
CA LEU A 240 -21.46 13.85 -21.20
C LEU A 240 -22.79 14.60 -21.35
N LEU A 241 -23.90 13.90 -21.66
CA LEU A 241 -25.23 14.50 -21.74
C LEU A 241 -25.78 14.93 -20.37
N SER A 242 -25.29 14.35 -19.28
CA SER A 242 -25.67 14.71 -17.91
C SER A 242 -24.82 15.82 -17.28
N LEU A 243 -23.73 16.23 -17.93
CA LEU A 243 -22.80 17.24 -17.42
C LEU A 243 -23.03 18.56 -18.16
N ASP A 244 -22.94 19.67 -17.44
CA ASP A 244 -22.87 21.00 -18.07
C ASP A 244 -21.43 21.22 -18.57
N PRO A 245 -21.20 21.29 -19.90
CA PRO A 245 -19.87 21.35 -20.48
C PRO A 245 -19.15 22.68 -20.21
N SER A 246 -19.86 23.74 -19.81
CA SER A 246 -19.25 25.05 -19.56
C SER A 246 -18.36 25.10 -18.31
N TRP A 247 -18.41 24.05 -17.47
CA TRP A 247 -17.74 24.00 -16.16
C TRP A 247 -16.80 22.80 -15.96
N LEU A 248 -16.57 22.03 -17.02
CA LEU A 248 -15.94 20.72 -16.95
C LEU A 248 -14.47 20.76 -17.36
N LEU A 249 -13.59 20.25 -16.50
CA LEU A 249 -12.20 19.97 -16.85
C LEU A 249 -12.04 18.49 -17.22
N LEU A 250 -11.57 18.21 -18.44
CA LEU A 250 -11.29 16.86 -18.92
C LEU A 250 -9.82 16.50 -18.67
N LEU A 251 -9.57 15.38 -17.99
CA LEU A 251 -8.24 14.82 -17.75
C LEU A 251 -8.10 13.42 -18.34
#